data_AF-A0A815FKP3-F1
#
_entry.id   AF-A0A815FKP3-F1
#
_cell.length_a   1.000
_cell.length_b   1.000
_cell.length_c   1.000
_cell.angle_alpha   90.00
_cell.angle_beta   90.00
_cell.angle_gamma   90.00
#
_symmetry.space_group_name_H-M   'P 1'
#
loop_
_entity.id
_entity.type
_entity.pdbx_description
1 polymer ?
#
loop_
_entity_poly.entity_id
_entity_poly.type
_entity_poly.pdbx_seq_one_letter_code
_entity_poly.pdbx_strand_id
1 'polypeptide(L)'
;MTRSQKFGRLLQILERCSESTVYHDEIVNAVQRIRRIESIMSPLEFRPYGVFDDRIHVVDLIAKEYLEKASADVQHLIPVDVDADGNGLYHSIILLMNDSTLTASELRVRTIIELVINEAFYSNMYTHRAGRIDIAIKAICKNRTYSGLYEICALCSVLKCNIRSVYPEIDFRAGMAVMNSIYIPIPPIVANYEVAILWSNVWKEMHVRAANNNLWGPNHFVPLLAPNQQYGFDHNNQLLLSNVKRKANIGKDAEFQALQPYDLENEIQGGGRFTILFRGVLCVRNSA
;
A
#
# COMPACT_ATOMS: atom_id res chain seq x y z
N MET A 1 -26.42 18.16 1.13
CA MET A 1 -25.44 17.27 0.48
C MET A 1 -24.57 16.66 1.57
N THR A 2 -24.53 15.32 1.66
CA THR A 2 -23.72 14.60 2.65
C THR A 2 -22.22 14.80 2.38
N ARG A 3 -21.37 14.48 3.35
CA ARG A 3 -19.90 14.53 3.20
C ARG A 3 -19.42 13.67 2.02
N SER A 4 -19.88 12.43 1.95
CA SER A 4 -19.61 11.51 0.83
C SER A 4 -20.03 12.12 -0.52
N GLN A 5 -21.23 12.68 -0.63
CA GLN A 5 -21.70 13.34 -1.87
C GLN A 5 -20.84 14.55 -2.25
N LYS A 6 -20.34 15.33 -1.26
CA LYS A 6 -19.42 16.45 -1.52
C LYS A 6 -18.13 15.94 -2.16
N PHE A 7 -17.46 14.97 -1.54
CA PHE A 7 -16.21 14.44 -2.06
C PHE A 7 -16.37 13.72 -3.40
N GLY A 8 -17.49 13.02 -3.62
CA GLY A 8 -17.81 12.45 -4.93
C GLY A 8 -17.89 13.50 -6.04
N ARG A 9 -18.54 14.65 -5.78
CA ARG A 9 -18.59 15.77 -6.75
C ARG A 9 -17.22 16.42 -6.96
N LEU A 10 -16.41 16.56 -5.90
CA LEU A 10 -15.07 17.11 -6.02
C LEU A 10 -14.18 16.22 -6.89
N LEU A 11 -14.27 14.90 -6.72
CA LEU A 11 -13.54 13.95 -7.56
C LEU A 11 -13.97 14.05 -9.03
N GLN A 12 -15.27 14.16 -9.32
CA GLN A 12 -15.77 14.38 -10.69
C GLN A 12 -15.28 15.70 -11.32
N ILE A 13 -15.04 16.75 -10.51
CA ILE A 13 -14.44 17.99 -11.01
C ILE A 13 -12.98 17.74 -11.39
N LEU A 14 -12.20 17.10 -10.51
CA LEU A 14 -10.80 16.78 -10.76
C LEU A 14 -10.61 15.83 -11.95
N GLU A 15 -11.49 14.85 -12.10
CA GLU A 15 -11.52 13.93 -13.25
C GLU A 15 -11.70 14.70 -14.57
N ARG A 16 -12.69 15.61 -14.65
CA ARG A 16 -12.88 16.45 -15.84
C ARG A 16 -11.67 17.34 -16.14
N CYS A 17 -11.03 17.92 -15.11
CA CYS A 17 -9.80 18.67 -15.30
C CYS A 17 -8.67 17.79 -15.88
N SER A 18 -8.61 16.51 -15.49
CA SER A 18 -7.59 15.57 -15.99
C SER A 18 -7.70 15.24 -17.48
N GLU A 19 -8.88 15.43 -18.06
CA GLU A 19 -9.17 15.18 -19.48
C GLU A 19 -8.77 16.34 -20.40
N SER A 20 -8.50 17.52 -19.84
CA SER A 20 -8.10 18.71 -20.59
C SER A 20 -6.70 18.57 -21.21
N THR A 21 -6.45 19.29 -22.30
CA THR A 21 -5.12 19.41 -22.91
C THR A 21 -4.15 20.18 -22.02
N VAL A 22 -4.67 21.07 -21.17
CA VAL A 22 -3.93 21.84 -20.15
C VAL A 22 -4.26 21.34 -18.74
N TYR A 23 -4.41 20.02 -18.60
CA TYR A 23 -4.89 19.38 -17.37
C TYR A 23 -4.16 19.81 -16.11
N HIS A 24 -2.84 20.06 -16.18
CA HIS A 24 -2.05 20.41 -15.02
C HIS A 24 -2.54 21.73 -14.39
N ASP A 25 -2.66 22.79 -15.19
CA ASP A 25 -3.16 24.09 -14.72
C ASP A 25 -4.60 24.00 -14.23
N GLU A 26 -5.45 23.22 -14.89
CA GLU A 26 -6.84 23.04 -14.47
C GLU A 26 -6.95 22.31 -13.13
N ILE A 27 -6.19 21.24 -12.93
CA ILE A 27 -6.15 20.50 -11.65
C ILE A 27 -5.62 21.41 -10.54
N VAL A 28 -4.52 22.13 -10.76
CA VAL A 28 -3.96 23.07 -9.79
C VAL A 28 -5.00 24.12 -9.40
N ASN A 29 -5.65 24.75 -10.39
CA ASN A 29 -6.69 25.75 -10.14
C ASN A 29 -7.90 25.17 -9.38
N ALA A 30 -8.32 23.94 -9.71
CA ALA A 30 -9.40 23.25 -8.99
C ALA A 30 -9.01 22.97 -7.54
N VAL A 31 -7.80 22.45 -7.29
CA VAL A 31 -7.28 22.21 -5.93
C VAL A 31 -7.24 23.51 -5.13
N GLN A 32 -6.74 24.61 -5.68
CA GLN A 32 -6.72 25.90 -4.98
C GLN A 32 -8.11 26.40 -4.59
N ARG A 33 -9.13 26.11 -5.40
CA ARG A 33 -10.54 26.42 -5.04
C ARG A 33 -11.05 25.50 -3.94
N ILE A 34 -10.78 24.19 -4.02
CA ILE A 34 -11.22 23.20 -3.03
C ILE A 34 -10.64 23.50 -1.65
N ARG A 35 -9.36 23.91 -1.58
CA ARG A 35 -8.68 24.26 -0.32
C ARG A 35 -9.34 25.39 0.46
N ARG A 36 -10.12 26.25 -0.20
CA ARG A 36 -10.84 27.35 0.45
C ARG A 36 -12.12 26.87 1.15
N ILE A 37 -12.48 25.60 1.02
CA ILE A 37 -13.66 25.02 1.65
C ILE A 37 -13.25 24.40 2.99
N GLU A 38 -13.41 25.14 4.09
CA GLU A 38 -13.01 24.70 5.44
C GLU A 38 -13.59 23.33 5.82
N SER A 39 -14.85 23.06 5.47
CA SER A 39 -15.50 21.77 5.75
C SER A 39 -14.87 20.56 5.04
N ILE A 40 -14.04 20.79 4.02
CA ILE A 40 -13.28 19.75 3.29
C ILE A 40 -11.87 19.62 3.84
N MET A 41 -11.27 20.74 4.27
CA MET A 41 -9.90 20.78 4.78
C MET A 41 -9.78 20.41 6.26
N SER A 42 -10.88 20.04 6.93
CA SER A 42 -10.81 19.52 8.29
C SER A 42 -9.88 18.29 8.34
N PRO A 43 -8.94 18.22 9.30
CA PRO A 43 -8.06 17.08 9.47
C PRO A 43 -8.85 15.78 9.70
N LEU A 44 -8.32 14.66 9.21
CA LEU A 44 -8.82 13.33 9.57
C LEU A 44 -8.22 12.93 10.93
N GLU A 45 -9.07 12.50 11.86
CA GLU A 45 -8.61 11.83 13.07
C GLU A 45 -8.38 10.35 12.76
N PHE A 46 -7.16 10.00 12.38
CA PHE A 46 -6.80 8.61 12.09
C PHE A 46 -6.42 7.86 13.37
N ARG A 47 -7.22 6.85 13.73
CA ARG A 47 -6.98 5.95 14.86
C ARG A 47 -7.14 4.50 14.37
N PRO A 48 -6.07 3.89 13.85
CA PRO A 48 -6.18 2.59 13.19
C PRO A 48 -6.42 1.44 14.16
N TYR A 49 -7.25 0.49 13.75
CA TYR A 49 -7.28 -0.85 14.33
C TYR A 49 -6.05 -1.63 13.83
N GLY A 50 -5.17 -2.02 14.75
CA GLY A 50 -3.93 -2.73 14.42
C GLY A 50 -4.01 -4.25 14.59
N VAL A 51 -5.14 -4.80 15.04
CA VAL A 51 -5.29 -6.21 15.43
C VAL A 51 -6.38 -6.88 14.62
N PHE A 52 -6.08 -8.07 14.12
CA PHE A 52 -7.00 -8.93 13.37
C PHE A 52 -8.12 -9.43 14.28
N ASP A 53 -9.33 -9.53 13.73
CA ASP A 53 -10.52 -9.96 14.45
C ASP A 53 -11.36 -10.78 13.48
N ASP A 54 -11.38 -12.09 13.68
CA ASP A 54 -12.03 -13.07 12.80
C ASP A 54 -13.55 -12.90 12.70
N ARG A 55 -14.16 -12.09 13.57
CA ARG A 55 -15.59 -11.77 13.54
C ARG A 55 -15.95 -10.73 12.48
N ILE A 56 -14.99 -9.88 12.11
CA ILE A 56 -15.21 -8.74 11.21
C ILE A 56 -14.21 -8.67 10.05
N HIS A 57 -13.10 -9.39 10.14
CA HIS A 57 -12.04 -9.42 9.14
C HIS A 57 -11.98 -10.79 8.46
N VAL A 58 -11.80 -10.76 7.14
CA VAL A 58 -11.57 -11.95 6.32
C VAL A 58 -10.12 -11.93 5.87
N VAL A 59 -9.44 -13.07 5.92
CA VAL A 59 -8.05 -13.18 5.45
C VAL A 59 -8.05 -13.22 3.92
N ASP A 60 -7.25 -12.36 3.29
CA ASP A 60 -6.96 -12.47 1.85
C ASP A 60 -5.93 -13.59 1.64
N LEU A 61 -6.40 -14.74 1.15
CA LEU A 61 -5.57 -15.92 0.93
C LEU A 61 -4.54 -15.72 -0.20
N ILE A 62 -4.85 -14.90 -1.21
CA ILE A 62 -3.92 -14.62 -2.31
C ILE A 62 -2.82 -13.69 -1.80
N ALA A 63 -3.20 -12.62 -1.09
CA ALA A 63 -2.23 -11.74 -0.45
C ALA A 63 -1.38 -12.45 0.60
N LYS A 64 -1.91 -13.47 1.28
CA LYS A 64 -1.13 -14.33 2.18
C LYS A 64 0.02 -15.05 1.47
N GLU A 65 -0.23 -15.63 0.29
CA GLU A 65 0.82 -16.26 -0.52
C GLU A 65 1.90 -15.24 -0.95
N TYR A 66 1.51 -13.97 -1.16
CA TYR A 66 2.46 -12.89 -1.45
C TYR A 66 3.24 -12.43 -0.21
N LEU A 67 2.59 -12.38 0.96
CA LEU A 67 3.22 -12.01 2.21
C LEU A 67 4.31 -13.00 2.64
N GLU A 68 4.12 -14.29 2.37
CA GLU A 68 5.14 -15.34 2.60
C GLU A 68 6.46 -15.08 1.84
N LYS A 69 6.40 -14.26 0.79
CA LYS A 69 7.55 -13.83 -0.03
C LYS A 69 8.03 -12.42 0.31
N ALA A 70 7.46 -11.77 1.31
CA ALA A 70 7.94 -10.48 1.82
C ALA A 70 9.02 -10.68 2.90
N SER A 71 9.56 -9.59 3.44
CA SER A 71 10.58 -9.64 4.48
C SER A 71 10.11 -10.39 5.72
N ALA A 72 10.99 -11.18 6.33
CA ALA A 72 10.66 -12.08 7.43
C ALA A 72 9.99 -11.38 8.63
N ASP A 73 10.33 -10.11 8.86
CA ASP A 73 9.83 -9.33 9.99
C ASP A 73 8.36 -8.91 9.86
N VAL A 74 7.72 -9.09 8.69
CA VAL A 74 6.28 -8.81 8.49
C VAL A 74 5.45 -10.07 8.19
N GLN A 75 6.08 -11.22 7.98
CA GLN A 75 5.38 -12.48 7.63
C GLN A 75 4.40 -12.98 8.71
N HIS A 76 4.57 -12.51 9.95
CA HIS A 76 3.69 -12.84 11.07
C HIS A 76 2.36 -12.05 11.05
N LEU A 77 2.24 -11.03 10.22
CA LEU A 77 1.01 -10.23 10.06
C LEU A 77 -0.03 -10.97 9.21
N ILE A 78 -1.27 -10.50 9.29
CA ILE A 78 -2.42 -11.09 8.59
C ILE A 78 -2.93 -10.11 7.54
N PRO A 79 -2.88 -10.45 6.24
CA PRO A 79 -3.48 -9.63 5.20
C PRO A 79 -5.00 -9.76 5.24
N VAL A 80 -5.69 -8.63 5.24
CA VAL A 80 -7.16 -8.58 5.30
C VAL A 80 -7.73 -8.24 3.94
N ASP A 81 -8.75 -9.00 3.55
CA ASP A 81 -9.47 -8.83 2.28
C ASP A 81 -10.18 -7.47 2.22
N VAL A 82 -10.02 -6.79 1.08
CA VAL A 82 -10.70 -5.53 0.76
C VAL A 82 -11.09 -5.54 -0.72
N ASP A 83 -12.07 -4.71 -1.08
CA ASP A 83 -12.56 -4.66 -2.47
C ASP A 83 -11.46 -4.32 -3.48
N ALA A 84 -11.29 -5.18 -4.47
CA ALA A 84 -10.29 -5.00 -5.53
C ALA A 84 -10.84 -4.25 -6.75
N ASP A 85 -11.32 -3.03 -6.53
CA ASP A 85 -12.02 -2.23 -7.55
C ASP A 85 -11.20 -1.08 -8.14
N GLY A 86 -9.88 -1.06 -7.84
CA GLY A 86 -8.97 0.04 -8.15
C GLY A 86 -8.83 1.08 -7.01
N ASN A 87 -9.59 0.94 -5.92
CA ASN A 87 -9.44 1.74 -4.70
C ASN A 87 -8.83 0.97 -3.52
N GLY A 88 -8.20 -0.19 -3.74
CA GLY A 88 -7.69 -1.06 -2.67
C GLY A 88 -6.86 -0.36 -1.60
N LEU A 89 -6.02 0.62 -1.97
CA LEU A 89 -5.27 1.43 -1.01
C LEU A 89 -6.20 2.19 -0.05
N TYR A 90 -7.23 2.83 -0.59
CA TYR A 90 -8.19 3.61 0.20
C TYR A 90 -9.13 2.71 1.00
N HIS A 91 -9.55 1.58 0.44
CA HIS A 91 -10.35 0.58 1.17
C HIS A 91 -9.57 0.01 2.36
N SER A 92 -8.26 -0.22 2.20
CA SER A 92 -7.38 -0.63 3.29
C SER A 92 -7.42 0.37 4.45
N ILE A 93 -7.33 1.67 4.16
CA ILE A 93 -7.40 2.72 5.18
C ILE A 93 -8.79 2.81 5.82
N ILE A 94 -9.87 2.70 5.04
CA ILE A 94 -11.24 2.73 5.56
C ILE A 94 -11.48 1.58 6.53
N LEU A 95 -11.03 0.36 6.17
CA LEU A 95 -11.06 -0.81 7.04
C LEU A 95 -10.30 -0.54 8.34
N LEU A 96 -9.08 -0.02 8.24
CA LEU A 96 -8.26 0.33 9.41
C LEU A 96 -8.90 1.41 10.30
N MET A 97 -9.68 2.35 9.76
CA MET A 97 -10.37 3.36 10.56
C MET A 97 -11.65 2.85 11.22
N ASN A 98 -12.28 1.82 10.64
CA ASN A 98 -13.63 1.39 10.99
C ASN A 98 -14.64 2.56 11.01
N ASP A 99 -14.47 3.52 10.11
CA ASP A 99 -15.35 4.69 9.96
C ASP A 99 -16.22 4.52 8.71
N SER A 100 -17.49 4.17 8.92
CA SER A 100 -18.46 3.96 7.84
C SER A 100 -18.85 5.24 7.09
N THR A 101 -18.46 6.42 7.59
CA THR A 101 -18.73 7.71 6.95
C THR A 101 -17.61 8.13 5.98
N LEU A 102 -16.42 7.54 6.13
CA LEU A 102 -15.29 7.79 5.24
C LEU A 102 -15.45 7.02 3.93
N THR A 103 -15.01 7.62 2.84
CA THR A 103 -15.15 7.02 1.50
C THR A 103 -13.83 7.05 0.75
N ALA A 104 -13.67 6.11 -0.20
CA ALA A 104 -12.48 6.07 -1.05
C ALA A 104 -12.33 7.38 -1.85
N SER A 105 -13.45 7.96 -2.30
CA SER A 105 -13.46 9.26 -2.98
C SER A 105 -12.92 10.39 -2.11
N GLU A 106 -13.25 10.40 -0.81
CA GLU A 106 -12.72 11.39 0.12
C GLU A 106 -11.20 11.27 0.27
N LEU A 107 -10.70 10.07 0.57
CA LEU A 107 -9.27 9.84 0.71
C LEU A 107 -8.53 10.18 -0.59
N ARG A 108 -9.04 9.75 -1.74
CA ARG A 108 -8.47 10.07 -3.06
C ARG A 108 -8.39 11.57 -3.32
N VAL A 109 -9.46 12.32 -3.05
CA VAL A 109 -9.45 13.79 -3.21
C VAL A 109 -8.41 14.43 -2.29
N ARG A 110 -8.33 14.01 -1.03
CA ARG A 110 -7.32 14.52 -0.08
C ARG A 110 -5.91 14.19 -0.53
N THR A 111 -5.66 12.99 -1.04
CA THR A 111 -4.39 12.57 -1.62
C THR A 111 -4.02 13.42 -2.85
N ILE A 112 -4.96 13.70 -3.75
CA ILE A 112 -4.72 14.60 -4.90
C ILE A 112 -4.34 16.01 -4.43
N ILE A 113 -5.08 16.54 -3.46
CA ILE A 113 -4.81 17.88 -2.88
C ILE A 113 -3.39 17.91 -2.29
N GLU A 114 -3.02 16.90 -1.51
CA GLU A 114 -1.69 16.78 -0.91
C GLU A 114 -0.58 16.72 -1.98
N LEU A 115 -0.74 15.87 -3.00
CA LEU A 115 0.23 15.75 -4.10
C LEU A 115 0.41 17.06 -4.86
N VAL A 116 -0.68 17.78 -5.14
CA VAL A 116 -0.64 19.05 -5.89
C VAL A 116 -0.04 20.18 -5.05
N ILE A 117 -0.35 20.26 -3.75
CA ILE A 117 0.21 21.30 -2.87
C ILE A 117 1.71 21.11 -2.70
N ASN A 118 2.15 19.86 -2.54
CA ASN A 118 3.54 19.51 -2.24
C ASN A 118 4.26 18.90 -3.45
N GLU A 119 3.82 19.24 -4.67
CA GLU A 119 4.30 18.61 -5.91
C GLU A 119 5.82 18.71 -6.06
N ALA A 120 6.40 19.86 -5.78
CA ALA A 120 7.84 20.07 -5.85
C ALA A 120 8.61 19.12 -4.92
N PHE A 121 8.10 18.87 -3.72
CA PHE A 121 8.71 17.93 -2.77
C PHE A 121 8.69 16.51 -3.33
N TYR A 122 7.50 16.01 -3.71
CA TYR A 122 7.35 14.64 -4.19
C TYR A 122 8.09 14.43 -5.51
N SER A 123 8.09 15.43 -6.39
CA SER A 123 8.85 15.41 -7.65
C SER A 123 10.34 15.24 -7.39
N ASN A 124 10.92 16.06 -6.52
CA ASN A 124 12.36 16.01 -6.20
C ASN A 124 12.75 14.69 -5.54
N MET A 125 11.89 14.15 -4.66
CA MET A 125 12.22 12.96 -3.89
C MET A 125 12.03 11.65 -4.67
N TYR A 126 11.00 11.56 -5.51
CA TYR A 126 10.57 10.28 -6.08
C TYR A 126 10.59 10.20 -7.60
N THR A 127 10.72 11.30 -8.36
CA THR A 127 10.62 11.24 -9.84
C THR A 127 11.62 10.28 -10.49
N HIS A 128 12.84 10.22 -9.96
CA HIS A 128 13.88 9.32 -10.47
C HIS A 128 13.57 7.82 -10.25
N ARG A 129 12.59 7.49 -9.39
CA ARG A 129 12.24 6.12 -9.01
C ARG A 129 10.82 5.73 -9.44
N ALA A 130 9.86 6.66 -9.32
CA ALA A 130 8.44 6.43 -9.58
C ALA A 130 7.93 7.06 -10.90
N GLY A 131 8.81 7.73 -11.65
CA GLY A 131 8.42 8.45 -12.87
C GLY A 131 7.79 9.81 -12.57
N ARG A 132 7.26 10.48 -13.59
CA ARG A 132 6.83 11.88 -13.47
C ARG A 132 5.56 12.03 -12.63
N ILE A 133 5.59 12.95 -11.68
CA ILE A 133 4.47 13.22 -10.77
C ILE A 133 3.23 13.79 -11.47
N ASP A 134 3.39 14.62 -12.50
CA ASP A 134 2.27 15.21 -13.24
C ASP A 134 1.37 14.14 -13.88
N ILE A 135 2.00 13.06 -14.37
CA ILE A 135 1.30 11.89 -14.92
C ILE A 135 0.54 11.14 -13.81
N ALA A 136 1.15 10.98 -12.62
CA ALA A 136 0.51 10.33 -11.48
C ALA A 136 -0.70 11.13 -10.97
N ILE A 137 -0.54 12.45 -10.77
CA ILE A 137 -1.62 13.37 -10.39
C ILE A 137 -2.77 13.28 -11.40
N LYS A 138 -2.46 13.34 -12.70
CA LYS A 138 -3.48 13.19 -13.75
C LYS A 138 -4.23 11.86 -13.63
N ALA A 139 -3.50 10.76 -13.47
CA ALA A 139 -4.08 9.42 -13.44
C ALA A 139 -5.00 9.22 -12.23
N ILE A 140 -4.60 9.70 -11.04
CA ILE A 140 -5.33 9.45 -9.80
C ILE A 140 -6.61 10.30 -9.66
N CYS A 141 -6.73 11.39 -10.44
CA CYS A 141 -7.99 12.14 -10.60
C CYS A 141 -9.15 11.29 -11.11
N LYS A 142 -8.88 10.26 -11.92
CA LYS A 142 -9.90 9.31 -12.38
C LYS A 142 -10.20 8.30 -11.28
N ASN A 143 -11.47 8.16 -10.91
CA ASN A 143 -11.87 7.18 -9.90
C ASN A 143 -11.49 5.75 -10.33
N ARG A 144 -11.18 4.89 -9.36
CA ARG A 144 -10.77 3.48 -9.60
C ARG A 144 -9.45 3.32 -10.37
N THR A 145 -8.69 4.39 -10.62
CA THR A 145 -7.29 4.24 -11.03
C THR A 145 -6.48 3.64 -9.88
N TYR A 146 -5.71 2.59 -10.17
CA TYR A 146 -4.80 1.97 -9.21
C TYR A 146 -3.81 2.98 -8.64
N SER A 147 -3.62 2.93 -7.33
CA SER A 147 -2.64 3.76 -6.64
C SER A 147 -1.22 3.23 -6.84
N GLY A 148 -0.25 4.13 -6.78
CA GLY A 148 1.18 3.85 -6.84
C GLY A 148 1.92 4.41 -5.62
N LEU A 149 3.23 4.61 -5.80
CA LEU A 149 4.11 5.09 -4.73
C LEU A 149 3.71 6.49 -4.22
N TYR A 150 3.41 7.40 -5.15
CA TYR A 150 3.05 8.78 -4.82
C TYR A 150 1.83 8.84 -3.90
N GLU A 151 0.81 8.02 -4.17
CA GLU A 151 -0.39 7.98 -3.35
C GLU A 151 -0.11 7.46 -1.94
N ILE A 152 0.75 6.46 -1.76
CA ILE A 152 1.15 5.98 -0.42
C ILE A 152 1.86 7.10 0.36
N CYS A 153 2.84 7.77 -0.28
CA CYS A 153 3.59 8.86 0.35
C CYS A 153 2.67 10.03 0.75
N ALA A 154 1.76 10.44 -0.14
CA ALA A 154 0.82 11.51 0.14
C ALA A 154 -0.22 11.12 1.20
N LEU A 155 -0.71 9.87 1.16
CA LEU A 155 -1.69 9.39 2.13
C LEU A 155 -1.11 9.35 3.56
N CYS A 156 0.20 9.09 3.69
CA CYS A 156 0.94 9.21 4.94
C CYS A 156 0.79 10.61 5.56
N SER A 157 0.97 11.67 4.77
CA SER A 157 0.77 13.07 5.20
C SER A 157 -0.69 13.40 5.51
N VAL A 158 -1.63 12.92 4.67
CA VAL A 158 -3.08 13.13 4.86
C VAL A 158 -3.57 12.53 6.18
N LEU A 159 -3.08 11.34 6.53
CA LEU A 159 -3.48 10.61 7.74
C LEU A 159 -2.66 10.99 8.97
N LYS A 160 -1.53 11.71 8.81
CA LYS A 160 -0.57 11.98 9.89
C LYS A 160 -0.10 10.69 10.58
N CYS A 161 0.13 9.65 9.78
CA CYS A 161 0.42 8.30 10.21
C CYS A 161 1.57 7.72 9.39
N ASN A 162 2.49 6.99 10.02
CA ASN A 162 3.51 6.26 9.26
C ASN A 162 2.83 5.15 8.45
N ILE A 163 3.25 4.97 7.19
CA ILE A 163 2.80 3.85 6.36
C ILE A 163 4.02 3.01 6.00
N ARG A 164 4.05 1.79 6.54
CA ARG A 164 4.97 0.74 6.13
C ARG A 164 4.46 0.10 4.85
N SER A 165 5.07 0.46 3.73
CA SER A 165 4.82 -0.14 2.44
C SER A 165 5.58 -1.46 2.35
N VAL A 166 4.85 -2.58 2.21
CA VAL A 166 5.41 -3.93 2.13
C VAL A 166 5.29 -4.45 0.72
N TYR A 167 6.42 -4.67 0.04
CA TYR A 167 6.46 -5.21 -1.30
C TYR A 167 7.01 -6.64 -1.28
N PRO A 168 6.33 -7.64 -1.87
CA PRO A 168 6.85 -9.01 -1.97
C PRO A 168 8.19 -9.03 -2.71
N GLU A 169 9.14 -9.88 -2.31
CA GLU A 169 10.46 -10.02 -2.94
C GLU A 169 10.39 -10.83 -4.25
N ILE A 170 9.40 -10.51 -5.10
CA ILE A 170 9.14 -11.13 -6.39
C ILE A 170 9.66 -10.20 -7.48
N ASP A 171 10.53 -10.72 -8.34
CA ASP A 171 11.23 -9.96 -9.37
C ASP A 171 11.94 -8.71 -8.82
N PHE A 172 12.31 -8.75 -7.53
CA PHE A 172 12.78 -7.59 -6.78
C PHE A 172 14.15 -7.12 -7.27
N ARG A 173 14.31 -5.81 -7.40
CA ARG A 173 15.56 -5.15 -7.84
C ARG A 173 15.92 -4.05 -6.87
N ALA A 174 17.21 -3.70 -6.78
CA ALA A 174 17.67 -2.63 -5.89
C ALA A 174 16.88 -1.31 -6.04
N GLY A 175 16.50 -0.94 -7.27
CA GLY A 175 15.69 0.26 -7.52
C GLY A 175 14.25 0.20 -6.96
N MET A 176 13.75 -1.00 -6.62
CA MET A 176 12.43 -1.23 -6.03
C MET A 176 12.45 -1.17 -4.50
N ALA A 177 13.61 -0.96 -3.87
CA ALA A 177 13.70 -0.74 -2.42
C ALA A 177 12.79 0.39 -1.92
N VAL A 178 12.53 1.39 -2.77
CA VAL A 178 11.57 2.45 -2.46
C VAL A 178 10.16 1.90 -2.23
N MET A 179 9.76 0.82 -2.92
CA MET A 179 8.43 0.22 -2.76
C MET A 179 8.29 -0.54 -1.43
N ASN A 180 9.40 -0.92 -0.80
CA ASN A 180 9.47 -1.65 0.47
C ASN A 180 10.12 -0.79 1.56
N SER A 181 9.42 0.26 2.01
CA SER A 181 9.94 1.26 2.95
C SER A 181 8.87 1.75 3.91
N ILE A 182 9.31 2.33 5.03
CA ILE A 182 8.45 3.11 5.92
C ILE A 182 8.41 4.56 5.43
N TYR A 183 7.21 5.08 5.24
CA TYR A 183 6.95 6.46 4.88
C TYR A 183 6.48 7.24 6.10
N ILE A 184 6.97 8.48 6.22
CA ILE A 184 6.64 9.41 7.30
C ILE A 184 5.90 10.63 6.74
N PRO A 185 4.98 11.24 7.53
CA PRO A 185 4.23 12.42 7.08
C PRO A 185 5.15 13.60 6.77
N ILE A 186 4.71 14.47 5.86
CA ILE A 186 5.37 15.75 5.54
C ILE A 186 4.46 16.93 5.93
N PRO A 187 4.98 17.94 6.65
CA PRO A 187 6.30 17.96 7.30
C PRO A 187 6.42 16.84 8.35
N PRO A 188 7.66 16.41 8.68
CA PRO A 188 7.88 15.38 9.69
C PRO A 188 7.21 15.74 11.01
N ILE A 189 6.35 14.84 11.47
CA ILE A 189 5.71 14.89 12.78
C ILE A 189 5.94 13.57 13.49
N VAL A 190 5.83 13.56 14.80
CA VAL A 190 5.76 12.31 15.56
C VAL A 190 4.39 11.69 15.28
N ALA A 191 4.36 10.70 14.40
CA ALA A 191 3.16 9.91 14.14
C ALA A 191 2.88 9.02 15.36
N ASN A 192 1.62 9.00 15.81
CA ASN A 192 1.20 8.15 16.93
C ASN A 192 1.04 6.68 16.51
N TYR A 193 0.98 6.43 15.21
CA TYR A 193 0.64 5.13 14.64
C TYR A 193 1.52 4.84 13.42
N GLU A 194 1.76 3.55 13.22
CA GLU A 194 2.28 2.98 11.99
C GLU A 194 1.30 1.90 11.52
N VAL A 195 0.97 1.92 10.23
CA VAL A 195 0.16 0.87 9.59
C VAL A 195 0.95 0.23 8.48
N ALA A 196 0.73 -1.06 8.24
CA ALA A 196 1.41 -1.80 7.18
C ALA A 196 0.42 -2.12 6.04
N ILE A 197 0.84 -1.83 4.80
CA ILE A 197 0.06 -2.05 3.59
C ILE A 197 0.89 -2.91 2.64
N LEU A 198 0.34 -4.03 2.19
CA LEU A 198 0.98 -4.97 1.27
C LEU A 198 0.60 -4.66 -0.19
N TRP A 199 1.60 -4.60 -1.06
CA TRP A 199 1.42 -4.69 -2.51
C TRP A 199 1.09 -6.13 -2.88
N SER A 200 -0.09 -6.37 -3.44
CA SER A 200 -0.60 -7.70 -3.77
C SER A 200 -1.16 -7.76 -5.20
N ASN A 201 -1.69 -8.92 -5.56
CA ASN A 201 -2.50 -9.09 -6.76
C ASN A 201 -3.74 -9.91 -6.43
N VAL A 202 -4.86 -9.66 -7.12
CA VAL A 202 -6.08 -10.47 -6.98
C VAL A 202 -5.95 -11.90 -7.53
N TRP A 203 -4.91 -12.16 -8.32
CA TRP A 203 -4.62 -13.46 -8.89
C TRP A 203 -3.33 -14.04 -8.31
N LYS A 204 -3.27 -15.37 -8.26
CA LYS A 204 -2.03 -16.10 -7.95
C LYS A 204 -0.93 -15.73 -8.93
N GLU A 205 0.31 -15.73 -8.45
CA GLU A 205 1.50 -15.33 -9.22
C GLU A 205 1.58 -16.04 -10.58
N MET A 206 1.31 -17.35 -10.62
CA MET A 206 1.34 -18.14 -11.85
C MET A 206 0.42 -17.57 -12.95
N HIS A 207 -0.77 -17.09 -12.56
CA HIS A 207 -1.73 -16.53 -13.51
C HIS A 207 -1.34 -15.12 -13.95
N VAL A 208 -0.81 -14.32 -13.02
CA VAL A 208 -0.26 -12.99 -13.32
C VAL A 208 0.86 -13.10 -14.35
N ARG A 209 1.83 -13.99 -14.10
CA ARG A 209 2.96 -14.23 -14.99
C ARG A 209 2.51 -14.72 -16.37
N ALA A 210 1.58 -15.68 -16.42
CA ALA A 210 1.03 -16.18 -17.68
C ALA A 210 0.38 -15.06 -18.51
N ALA A 211 -0.28 -14.10 -17.86
CA ALA A 211 -0.93 -12.98 -18.53
C ALA A 211 0.01 -11.80 -18.87
N ASN A 212 1.19 -11.73 -18.26
CA ASN A 212 2.05 -10.54 -18.29
C ASN A 212 3.49 -10.86 -18.71
N ASN A 213 3.68 -11.64 -19.78
CA ASN A 213 5.00 -11.97 -20.33
C ASN A 213 6.00 -12.47 -19.27
N ASN A 214 5.52 -13.31 -18.35
CA ASN A 214 6.27 -13.86 -17.23
C ASN A 214 6.76 -12.84 -16.18
N LEU A 215 6.27 -11.60 -16.21
CA LEU A 215 6.57 -10.57 -15.20
C LEU A 215 5.45 -10.49 -14.16
N TRP A 216 5.82 -10.39 -12.89
CA TRP A 216 4.85 -10.08 -11.86
C TRP A 216 4.62 -8.57 -11.73
N GLY A 217 3.41 -8.17 -11.33
CA GLY A 217 3.09 -6.79 -11.02
C GLY A 217 1.88 -6.70 -10.09
N PRO A 218 1.87 -5.73 -9.15
CA PRO A 218 0.75 -5.56 -8.24
C PRO A 218 -0.45 -4.93 -8.95
N ASN A 219 -1.65 -5.31 -8.53
CA ASN A 219 -2.90 -4.63 -8.89
C ASN A 219 -3.84 -4.49 -7.68
N HIS A 220 -3.36 -4.79 -6.47
CA HIS A 220 -4.16 -4.75 -5.28
C HIS A 220 -3.33 -4.29 -4.08
N PHE A 221 -4.01 -3.73 -3.09
CA PHE A 221 -3.43 -3.36 -1.80
C PHE A 221 -4.31 -3.92 -0.71
N VAL A 222 -3.68 -4.49 0.31
CA VAL A 222 -4.37 -4.98 1.51
C VAL A 222 -3.71 -4.45 2.77
N PRO A 223 -4.46 -4.16 3.84
CA PRO A 223 -3.86 -3.86 5.13
C PRO A 223 -3.34 -5.13 5.79
N LEU A 224 -2.26 -4.99 6.53
CA LEU A 224 -1.66 -6.05 7.35
C LEU A 224 -1.96 -5.76 8.83
N LEU A 225 -2.61 -6.71 9.50
CA LEU A 225 -2.95 -6.61 10.92
C LEU A 225 -2.14 -7.58 11.77
N ALA A 226 -1.87 -7.21 13.02
CA ALA A 226 -1.26 -8.11 13.99
C ALA A 226 -2.26 -9.23 14.37
N PRO A 227 -1.80 -10.47 14.60
CA PRO A 227 -2.66 -11.53 15.10
C PRO A 227 -3.19 -11.16 16.50
N ASN A 228 -4.46 -11.49 16.78
CA ASN A 228 -5.00 -11.34 18.12
C ASN A 228 -4.33 -12.34 19.07
N GLN A 229 -3.49 -11.84 19.98
CA GLN A 229 -2.78 -12.68 20.96
C GLN A 229 -3.74 -13.45 21.89
N GLN A 230 -5.01 -13.06 21.99
CA GLN A 230 -5.99 -13.73 22.85
C GLN A 230 -6.40 -15.14 22.38
N TYR A 231 -6.14 -15.52 21.12
CA TYR A 231 -6.40 -16.88 20.61
C TYR A 231 -5.17 -17.80 20.58
N GLY A 232 -4.01 -17.30 21.02
CA GLY A 232 -2.73 -18.02 20.93
C GLY A 232 -2.42 -19.00 22.06
N PHE A 233 -3.20 -19.03 23.15
CA PHE A 233 -2.84 -19.83 24.32
C PHE A 233 -3.33 -21.29 24.31
N ASP A 234 -4.33 -21.66 23.50
CA ASP A 234 -4.98 -22.98 23.66
C ASP A 234 -4.74 -24.00 22.54
N HIS A 235 -4.41 -23.61 21.30
CA HIS A 235 -4.25 -24.59 20.21
C HIS A 235 -2.81 -25.05 19.95
N ASN A 236 -1.81 -24.16 20.11
CA ASN A 236 -0.43 -24.54 19.86
C ASN A 236 0.22 -25.27 21.05
N ASN A 237 -0.24 -25.05 22.28
CA ASN A 237 0.31 -25.77 23.44
C ASN A 237 -0.15 -27.23 23.52
N GLN A 238 -1.33 -27.61 23.02
CA GLN A 238 -1.72 -29.03 22.96
C GLN A 238 -0.91 -29.82 21.90
N LEU A 239 -0.54 -29.19 20.79
CA LEU A 239 0.33 -29.79 19.77
C LEU A 239 1.81 -29.76 20.18
N LEU A 240 2.30 -28.70 20.84
CA LEU A 240 3.67 -28.66 21.37
C LEU A 240 3.88 -29.60 22.55
N LEU A 241 2.93 -29.71 23.49
CA LEU A 241 3.05 -30.63 24.64
C LEU A 241 2.93 -32.11 24.22
N SER A 242 2.17 -32.42 23.17
CA SER A 242 2.10 -33.78 22.61
C SER A 242 3.35 -34.14 21.78
N ASN A 243 3.96 -33.16 21.11
CA ASN A 243 5.18 -33.37 20.32
C ASN A 243 6.47 -33.35 21.16
N VAL A 244 6.53 -32.58 22.26
CA VAL A 244 7.65 -32.61 23.22
C VAL A 244 7.68 -33.92 24.00
N LYS A 245 6.53 -34.49 24.35
CA LYS A 245 6.45 -35.84 24.95
C LYS A 245 6.85 -36.96 23.97
N ARG A 246 6.76 -36.74 22.66
CA ARG A 246 7.25 -37.69 21.64
C ARG A 246 8.74 -37.53 21.31
N LYS A 247 9.29 -36.31 21.36
CA LYS A 247 10.71 -36.05 21.06
C LYS A 247 11.67 -36.29 22.23
N ALA A 248 11.18 -36.37 23.48
CA ALA A 248 12.02 -36.71 24.63
C ALA A 248 12.50 -38.18 24.67
N ASN A 249 12.06 -39.03 23.74
CA ASN A 249 12.43 -40.45 23.67
C ASN A 249 13.40 -40.83 22.53
N ILE A 250 13.93 -39.89 21.76
CA ILE A 250 14.82 -40.21 20.62
C ILE A 250 15.96 -39.19 20.53
N GLY A 251 17.17 -39.60 20.98
CA GLY A 251 18.52 -39.07 20.66
C GLY A 251 18.77 -37.58 20.98
N LYS A 252 19.58 -37.17 21.96
CA LYS A 252 21.03 -37.42 22.13
C LYS A 252 21.82 -37.46 20.82
N ASP A 253 22.78 -36.54 20.74
CA ASP A 253 23.92 -36.42 19.81
C ASP A 253 23.73 -35.53 18.58
N ALA A 254 24.20 -34.27 18.66
CA ALA A 254 25.04 -33.61 17.64
C ALA A 254 25.35 -32.15 18.03
N GLU A 255 26.63 -31.79 17.94
CA GLU A 255 27.27 -30.53 18.33
C GLU A 255 26.92 -29.34 17.42
N PHE A 256 26.95 -28.14 18.03
CA PHE A 256 26.87 -26.83 17.36
C PHE A 256 28.24 -26.42 16.79
N GLN A 257 28.29 -26.00 15.53
CA GLN A 257 29.36 -25.14 14.99
C GLN A 257 28.77 -23.85 14.40
N ALA A 258 29.32 -22.72 14.81
CA ALA A 258 28.95 -21.38 14.41
C ALA A 258 29.62 -20.98 13.08
N LEU A 259 28.87 -20.31 12.19
CA LEU A 259 29.40 -19.64 11.00
C LEU A 259 29.39 -18.12 11.20
N GLN A 260 30.53 -17.49 10.90
CA GLN A 260 30.81 -16.05 10.96
C GLN A 260 30.34 -15.30 9.68
N PRO A 261 30.20 -13.95 9.70
CA PRO A 261 29.61 -13.17 8.61
C PRO A 261 30.56 -12.94 7.42
N TYR A 262 30.01 -12.84 6.21
CA TYR A 262 30.73 -12.50 4.97
C TYR A 262 30.55 -11.02 4.59
N ASP A 263 31.66 -10.42 4.15
CA ASP A 263 31.85 -9.01 3.80
C ASP A 263 31.18 -8.56 2.49
N LEU A 264 30.68 -7.32 2.46
CA LEU A 264 30.16 -6.59 1.30
C LEU A 264 31.25 -5.68 0.71
N GLU A 265 31.78 -5.98 -0.48
CA GLU A 265 32.34 -4.96 -1.39
C GLU A 265 32.19 -5.38 -2.86
N ASN A 266 31.88 -4.37 -3.71
CA ASN A 266 31.89 -4.35 -5.19
C ASN A 266 30.57 -4.69 -5.92
N GLU A 267 29.84 -3.65 -6.36
CA GLU A 267 29.79 -3.25 -7.77
C GLU A 267 28.82 -2.06 -7.97
N ILE A 268 29.38 -0.87 -8.13
CA ILE A 268 28.72 0.29 -8.73
C ILE A 268 29.32 0.43 -10.13
N GLN A 269 28.60 0.07 -11.18
CA GLN A 269 28.75 0.64 -12.53
C GLN A 269 27.61 0.18 -13.44
N GLY A 270 26.77 1.12 -13.87
CA GLY A 270 25.68 0.81 -14.81
C GLY A 270 24.59 1.87 -14.82
N GLY A 271 24.92 3.08 -15.29
CA GLY A 271 23.95 4.14 -15.50
C GLY A 271 22.92 3.77 -16.57
N GLY A 272 21.69 3.54 -16.14
CA GLY A 272 20.51 3.48 -17.00
C GLY A 272 19.38 4.29 -16.37
N ARG A 273 18.89 5.32 -17.06
CA ARG A 273 17.64 5.99 -16.69
C ARG A 273 16.50 5.02 -16.95
N PHE A 274 15.94 4.43 -15.89
CA PHE A 274 14.81 3.51 -16.00
C PHE A 274 13.52 4.21 -15.55
N THR A 275 12.68 4.54 -16.52
CA THR A 275 11.29 4.90 -16.27
C THR A 275 10.53 3.62 -15.94
N ILE A 276 10.21 3.37 -14.66
CA ILE A 276 9.22 2.37 -14.28
C ILE A 276 7.85 2.95 -14.65
N LEU A 277 7.50 2.85 -15.93
CA LEU A 277 6.11 2.97 -16.35
C LEU A 277 5.40 1.75 -15.76
N PHE A 278 4.60 1.96 -14.73
CA PHE A 278 3.46 1.08 -14.49
C PHE A 278 2.65 1.08 -15.78
N ARG A 279 2.90 0.12 -16.67
CA ARG A 279 1.88 -0.33 -17.61
C ARG A 279 0.81 -0.99 -16.76
N GLY A 280 0.00 -0.14 -16.10
CA GLY A 280 -1.34 -0.53 -15.72
C GLY A 280 -1.95 -1.09 -16.98
N VAL A 281 -2.21 -2.39 -16.97
CA VAL A 281 -2.95 -3.06 -18.02
C VAL A 281 -4.22 -2.25 -18.19
N LEU A 282 -4.34 -1.58 -19.34
CA LEU A 282 -5.60 -1.07 -19.84
C LEU A 282 -6.46 -2.31 -20.06
N CYS A 283 -7.12 -2.80 -19.01
CA CYS A 283 -8.15 -3.80 -19.14
C CYS A 283 -9.35 -3.07 -19.73
N VAL A 284 -9.36 -2.97 -21.07
CA VAL A 284 -10.55 -2.62 -21.83
C VAL A 284 -11.56 -3.74 -21.55
N ARG A 285 -12.55 -3.47 -20.69
CA ARG A 285 -13.77 -4.28 -20.68
C ARG A 285 -14.43 -4.07 -22.04
N ASN A 286 -14.36 -5.07 -22.91
CA ASN A 286 -15.36 -5.24 -23.95
C ASN A 286 -16.64 -5.67 -23.25
N SER A 287 -17.56 -4.74 -23.07
CA SER A 287 -18.96 -5.06 -22.79
C SER A 287 -19.57 -5.55 -24.09
N ALA A 288 -20.06 -6.78 -24.10
CA ALA A 288 -21.11 -7.20 -25.04
C ALA A 288 -22.44 -6.53 -24.65
#